data_AF-A0A0H5QV69-F1
#
_entry.id   AF-A0A0H5QV69-F1
#
_cell.length_a   1.000
_cell.length_b   1.000
_cell.length_c   1.000
_cell.angle_alpha   90.00
_cell.angle_beta   90.00
_cell.angle_gamma   90.00
#
_symmetry.space_group_name_H-M   'P 1'
#
loop_
_entity.id
_entity.type
_entity.pdbx_description
1 polymer ?
#
loop_
_entity_poly.entity_id
_entity_poly.type
_entity_poly.pdbx_seq_one_letter_code
_entity_poly.pdbx_strand_id
1 'polypeptide(L)'
;MQLLIIPCSVRKLCAHTLSLMRNKIMYYGDDCLTLSVLQSEVHQAKEEYSQAAKILAEVDLDHISEVAARANLLLRITELYLADDDSVAASRYVLRAHRLIGQCANNTALLVRHKSSYAQVLDAERKFQDAALRYLSLSQMDCPDLISDTDQVIALQHAATCAILAGAGPSRSRVLALLYNDPRARALPNYAMLEAMHCNKIIGPEQQTQFRELLKPHQNADLAGGSTILQRAVLERNGKLSLTVDSL
;
A
#
# COMPACT_ATOMS: atom_id res chain seq x y z
N MET A 1 11.99 -20.58 -11.35
CA MET A 1 12.08 -19.38 -12.21
C MET A 1 13.49 -19.25 -12.72
N GLN A 2 13.75 -19.62 -13.99
CA GLN A 2 15.02 -19.24 -14.62
C GLN A 2 15.01 -17.72 -14.75
N LEU A 3 15.91 -17.04 -14.03
CA LEU A 3 16.31 -15.69 -14.37
C LEU A 3 16.76 -15.74 -15.84
N LEU A 4 15.92 -15.23 -16.73
CA LEU A 4 16.31 -15.00 -18.11
C LEU A 4 17.51 -14.04 -18.00
N ILE A 5 18.72 -14.55 -18.21
CA ILE A 5 19.93 -13.73 -18.25
C ILE A 5 19.79 -12.89 -19.52
N ILE A 6 19.06 -11.78 -19.42
CA ILE A 6 18.90 -10.85 -20.53
C ILE A 6 20.27 -10.20 -20.72
N PRO A 7 20.96 -10.47 -21.85
CA PRO A 7 22.31 -9.98 -22.06
C PRO A 7 22.35 -8.46 -21.91
N CYS A 8 23.42 -7.91 -21.32
CA CYS A 8 23.55 -6.46 -21.16
C CYS A 8 23.47 -5.70 -22.51
N SER A 9 23.76 -6.38 -23.62
CA SER A 9 23.57 -5.88 -24.99
C SER A 9 22.10 -5.60 -25.33
N VAL A 10 21.16 -6.42 -24.87
CA VAL A 10 19.71 -6.21 -25.12
C VAL A 10 19.22 -4.95 -24.43
N ARG A 11 19.65 -4.70 -23.19
CA ARG A 11 19.33 -3.45 -22.46
C ARG A 11 19.83 -2.21 -23.20
N LYS A 12 21.08 -2.24 -23.66
CA LYS A 12 21.68 -1.12 -24.43
C LYS A 12 20.96 -0.91 -25.76
N LEU A 13 20.59 -2.00 -26.44
CA LEU A 13 19.83 -1.96 -27.68
C LEU A 13 18.45 -1.33 -27.44
N CYS A 14 17.66 -1.83 -26.48
CA CYS A 14 16.34 -1.29 -26.18
C CYS A 14 16.39 0.20 -25.81
N ALA A 15 17.32 0.61 -24.96
CA ALA A 15 17.49 2.01 -24.58
C ALA A 15 17.85 2.91 -25.77
N HIS A 16 18.75 2.44 -26.65
CA HIS A 16 19.11 3.17 -27.85
C HIS A 16 17.94 3.26 -28.83
N THR A 17 17.25 2.16 -29.12
CA THR A 17 16.08 2.13 -30.02
C THR A 17 14.96 3.03 -29.48
N LEU A 18 14.68 3.00 -28.17
CA LEU A 18 13.72 3.90 -27.52
C LEU A 18 14.10 5.37 -27.71
N SER A 19 15.38 5.73 -27.56
CA SER A 19 15.83 7.10 -27.77
C SER A 19 15.59 7.61 -29.20
N LEU A 20 15.71 6.73 -30.19
CA LEU A 20 15.45 7.06 -31.59
C LEU A 20 13.95 7.21 -31.88
N MET A 21 13.11 6.33 -31.31
CA MET A 21 11.67 6.32 -31.55
C MET A 21 10.91 7.40 -30.78
N ARG A 22 11.37 7.78 -29.57
CA ARG A 22 10.74 8.86 -28.79
C ARG A 22 10.70 10.19 -29.53
N ASN A 23 11.70 10.48 -30.36
CA ASN A 23 11.70 11.68 -31.22
C ASN A 23 10.59 11.65 -32.29
N LYS A 24 9.97 10.49 -32.52
CA LYS A 24 8.91 10.24 -33.50
C LYS A 24 7.70 9.56 -32.84
N ILE A 25 7.41 9.91 -31.59
CA ILE A 25 6.40 9.23 -30.74
C ILE A 25 5.02 9.14 -31.39
N MET A 26 4.63 10.13 -32.20
CA MET A 26 3.36 10.13 -32.96
C MET A 26 3.18 8.92 -33.89
N TYR A 27 4.28 8.29 -34.32
CA TYR A 27 4.27 7.13 -35.21
C TYR A 27 4.54 5.82 -34.47
N TYR A 28 5.28 5.87 -33.36
CA TYR A 28 5.81 4.69 -32.66
C TYR A 28 5.33 4.61 -31.20
N GLY A 29 4.16 5.18 -30.88
CA GLY A 29 3.64 5.24 -29.50
C GLY A 29 3.53 3.86 -28.84
N ASP A 30 2.90 2.91 -29.54
CA ASP A 30 2.72 1.53 -29.06
C ASP A 30 4.06 0.78 -28.94
N ASP A 31 4.98 0.97 -29.89
CA ASP A 31 6.32 0.40 -29.85
C ASP A 31 7.14 0.96 -28.68
N CYS A 32 7.01 2.28 -28.42
CA CYS A 32 7.65 2.93 -27.29
C CYS A 32 7.12 2.42 -25.95
N LEU A 33 5.81 2.21 -25.82
CA LEU A 33 5.21 1.59 -24.65
C LEU A 33 5.75 0.16 -24.46
N THR A 34 5.73 -0.65 -25.52
CA THR A 34 6.18 -2.05 -25.50
C THR A 34 7.63 -2.17 -25.04
N LEU A 35 8.52 -1.36 -25.62
CA LEU A 35 9.93 -1.37 -25.23
C LEU A 35 10.18 -0.80 -23.84
N SER A 36 9.40 0.20 -23.41
CA SER A 36 9.50 0.73 -22.05
C SER A 36 9.08 -0.33 -21.02
N VAL A 37 8.05 -1.13 -21.32
CA VAL A 37 7.65 -2.28 -20.50
C VAL A 37 8.76 -3.34 -20.43
N LEU A 38 9.30 -3.76 -21.57
CA LEU A 38 10.39 -4.74 -21.60
C LEU A 38 11.62 -4.26 -20.84
N GLN A 39 12.00 -2.99 -21.00
CA GLN A 39 13.15 -2.44 -20.29
C GLN A 39 12.86 -2.34 -18.78
N SER A 40 11.64 -1.95 -18.38
CA SER A 40 11.21 -1.99 -16.98
C SER A 40 11.31 -3.40 -16.39
N GLU A 41 10.96 -4.45 -17.12
CA GLU A 41 11.07 -5.85 -16.67
C GLU A 41 12.52 -6.28 -16.49
N VAL A 42 13.43 -5.84 -17.37
CA VAL A 42 14.87 -6.06 -17.21
C VAL A 42 15.40 -5.44 -15.92
N HIS A 43 14.98 -4.21 -15.59
CA HIS A 43 15.38 -3.56 -14.35
C HIS A 43 14.74 -4.22 -13.13
N GLN A 44 13.47 -4.58 -13.22
CA GLN A 44 12.75 -5.30 -12.15
C GLN A 44 13.39 -6.67 -11.85
N ALA A 45 13.81 -7.42 -12.86
CA ALA A 45 14.50 -8.70 -12.70
C ALA A 45 15.88 -8.58 -12.03
N LYS A 46 16.43 -7.36 -11.94
CA LYS A 46 17.66 -7.02 -11.23
C LYS A 46 17.41 -6.34 -9.90
N GLU A 47 16.16 -6.28 -9.45
CA GLU A 47 15.74 -5.59 -8.22
C GLU A 47 16.02 -4.07 -8.27
N GLU A 48 16.20 -3.50 -9.48
CA GLU A 48 16.39 -2.06 -9.70
C GLU A 48 15.01 -1.36 -9.85
N TYR A 49 14.16 -1.46 -8.83
CA TYR A 49 12.73 -1.11 -8.93
C TYR A 49 12.47 0.38 -9.23
N SER A 50 13.17 1.30 -8.58
CA SER A 50 13.08 2.73 -8.89
C SER A 50 13.46 3.05 -10.34
N GLN A 51 14.45 2.34 -10.89
CA GLN A 51 14.85 2.55 -12.29
C GLN A 51 13.81 1.99 -13.27
N ALA A 52 13.23 0.83 -12.96
CA ALA A 52 12.09 0.27 -13.69
C ALA A 52 10.90 1.25 -13.71
N ALA A 53 10.57 1.85 -12.56
CA ALA A 53 9.49 2.82 -12.42
C ALA A 53 9.74 4.08 -13.25
N LYS A 54 10.97 4.60 -13.24
CA LYS A 54 11.38 5.78 -14.03
C LYS A 54 11.18 5.57 -15.53
N ILE A 55 11.52 4.40 -16.06
CA ILE A 55 11.33 4.08 -17.48
C ILE A 55 9.85 4.14 -17.86
N LEU A 56 8.98 3.53 -17.06
CA LEU A 56 7.54 3.55 -17.30
C LEU A 56 6.94 4.96 -17.11
N ALA A 57 7.50 5.75 -16.20
CA ALA A 57 7.07 7.12 -15.96
C ALA A 57 7.35 8.09 -17.11
N GLU A 58 8.27 7.74 -18.02
CA GLU A 58 8.58 8.50 -19.24
C GLU A 58 7.59 8.24 -20.38
N VAL A 59 6.73 7.22 -20.26
CA VAL A 59 5.68 6.95 -21.24
C VAL A 59 4.65 8.07 -21.17
N ASP A 60 4.37 8.68 -22.32
CA ASP A 60 3.28 9.63 -22.46
C ASP A 60 1.94 8.89 -22.42
N LEU A 61 1.16 9.17 -21.37
CA LEU A 61 -0.14 8.53 -21.15
C LEU A 61 -1.17 8.97 -22.18
N ASP A 62 -1.01 10.13 -22.82
CA ASP A 62 -1.99 10.65 -23.78
C ASP A 62 -2.04 9.83 -25.07
N HIS A 63 -0.97 9.07 -25.36
CA HIS A 63 -0.95 8.07 -26.43
C HIS A 63 -1.70 6.77 -26.08
N ILE A 64 -2.05 6.56 -24.81
CA ILE A 64 -2.80 5.38 -24.37
C ILE A 64 -4.29 5.75 -24.32
N SER A 65 -5.03 5.34 -25.35
CA SER A 65 -6.46 5.63 -25.48
C SER A 65 -7.28 5.04 -24.32
N GLU A 66 -7.06 3.75 -24.02
CA GLU A 66 -7.81 3.03 -23.01
C GLU A 66 -7.50 3.52 -21.59
N VAL A 67 -8.54 3.94 -20.86
CA VAL A 67 -8.42 4.44 -19.48
C VAL A 67 -7.89 3.36 -18.53
N ALA A 68 -8.33 2.11 -18.71
CA ALA A 68 -7.86 0.98 -17.91
C ALA A 68 -6.38 0.67 -18.15
N ALA A 69 -5.87 0.81 -19.38
CA ALA A 69 -4.45 0.65 -19.67
C ALA A 69 -3.60 1.76 -19.00
N ARG A 70 -4.07 3.01 -19.02
CA ARG A 70 -3.43 4.13 -18.27
C ARG A 70 -3.39 3.87 -16.78
N ALA A 71 -4.52 3.46 -16.19
CA ALA A 71 -4.59 3.13 -14.77
C ALA A 71 -3.68 1.95 -14.42
N ASN A 72 -3.63 0.90 -15.25
CA ASN A 72 -2.72 -0.22 -15.09
C ASN A 72 -1.25 0.21 -15.06
N LEU A 73 -0.83 1.07 -15.98
CA LEU A 73 0.55 1.57 -16.04
C LEU A 73 0.89 2.39 -14.78
N LEU A 74 -0.02 3.26 -14.34
CA LEU A 74 0.15 4.05 -13.12
C LEU A 74 0.27 3.19 -11.86
N LEU A 75 -0.53 2.12 -11.75
CA LEU A 75 -0.42 1.17 -10.64
C LEU A 75 0.87 0.36 -10.69
N ARG A 76 1.32 -0.05 -11.89
CA ARG A 76 2.62 -0.71 -12.05
C ARG A 76 3.77 0.18 -11.57
N ILE A 77 3.75 1.47 -11.92
CA ILE A 77 4.74 2.44 -11.42
C ILE A 77 4.65 2.57 -9.89
N THR A 78 3.43 2.63 -9.34
CA THR A 78 3.21 2.70 -7.88
C THR A 78 3.83 1.50 -7.16
N GLU A 79 3.57 0.29 -7.64
CA GLU A 79 4.07 -0.95 -7.04
C GLU A 79 5.60 -1.07 -7.12
N LEU A 80 6.21 -0.60 -8.21
CA LEU A 80 7.66 -0.55 -8.32
C LEU A 80 8.28 0.41 -7.30
N TYR A 81 7.68 1.57 -7.07
CA TYR A 81 8.17 2.48 -6.02
C TYR A 81 7.91 1.94 -4.61
N LEU A 82 6.79 1.24 -4.38
CA LEU A 82 6.55 0.56 -3.10
C LEU A 82 7.58 -0.55 -2.84
N ALA A 83 8.04 -1.26 -3.87
CA ALA A 83 9.08 -2.29 -3.73
C ALA A 83 10.46 -1.74 -3.33
N ASP A 84 10.68 -0.44 -3.50
CA ASP A 84 11.90 0.28 -3.10
C ASP A 84 11.68 1.20 -1.89
N ASP A 85 10.57 1.01 -1.16
CA ASP A 85 10.13 1.83 -0.02
C ASP A 85 9.99 3.35 -0.31
N ASP A 86 9.92 3.77 -1.59
CA ASP A 86 9.70 5.15 -2.01
C ASP A 86 8.21 5.51 -2.02
N SER A 87 7.66 5.64 -0.81
CA SER A 87 6.25 6.00 -0.60
C SER A 87 5.86 7.35 -1.21
N VAL A 88 6.80 8.30 -1.30
CA VAL A 88 6.55 9.65 -1.85
C VAL A 88 6.31 9.56 -3.35
N ALA A 89 7.17 8.86 -4.07
CA ALA A 89 6.98 8.62 -5.50
C ALA A 89 5.73 7.76 -5.74
N ALA A 90 5.55 6.66 -4.99
CA ALA A 90 4.38 5.80 -5.12
C ALA A 90 3.05 6.58 -4.95
N SER A 91 2.99 7.46 -3.95
CA SER A 91 1.82 8.32 -3.68
C SER A 91 1.43 9.19 -4.87
N ARG A 92 2.42 9.79 -5.56
CA ARG A 92 2.18 10.59 -6.75
C ARG A 92 1.46 9.81 -7.85
N TYR A 93 1.82 8.55 -8.07
CA TYR A 93 1.25 7.73 -9.14
C TYR A 93 -0.07 7.08 -8.73
N VAL A 94 -0.22 6.63 -7.48
CA VAL A 94 -1.49 6.04 -7.02
C VAL A 94 -2.61 7.07 -7.02
N LEU A 95 -2.33 8.34 -6.68
CA LEU A 95 -3.31 9.41 -6.73
C LEU A 95 -3.74 9.75 -8.16
N ARG A 96 -2.85 9.59 -9.15
CA ARG A 96 -3.20 9.71 -10.57
C ARG A 96 -4.09 8.54 -11.00
N ALA A 97 -3.75 7.32 -10.62
CA ALA A 97 -4.56 6.13 -10.90
C ALA A 97 -5.97 6.25 -10.27
N HIS A 98 -6.03 6.77 -9.04
CA HIS A 98 -7.27 6.98 -8.30
C HIS A 98 -8.27 7.88 -9.04
N ARG A 99 -7.81 8.86 -9.82
CA ARG A 99 -8.68 9.73 -10.63
C ARG A 99 -9.31 9.00 -11.82
N LEU A 100 -8.68 7.94 -12.30
CA LEU A 100 -9.13 7.15 -13.45
C LEU A 100 -9.96 5.93 -13.03
N ILE A 101 -9.76 5.43 -11.81
CA ILE A 101 -10.29 4.13 -11.38
C ILE A 101 -11.82 4.05 -11.40
N GLY A 102 -12.51 5.17 -11.19
CA GLY A 102 -13.98 5.23 -11.26
C GLY A 102 -14.54 4.90 -12.65
N GLN A 103 -13.77 5.12 -13.71
CA GLN A 103 -14.13 4.79 -15.09
C GLN A 103 -13.84 3.32 -15.43
N CYS A 104 -13.16 2.59 -14.54
CA CYS A 104 -12.76 1.19 -14.72
C CYS A 104 -13.60 0.23 -13.86
N ALA A 105 -14.85 0.60 -13.55
CA ALA A 105 -15.71 -0.13 -12.62
C ALA A 105 -16.00 -1.59 -13.04
N ASN A 106 -15.90 -1.89 -14.33
CA ASN A 106 -16.06 -3.23 -14.89
C ASN A 106 -14.80 -4.11 -14.79
N ASN A 107 -13.66 -3.56 -14.36
CA ASN A 107 -12.39 -4.29 -14.26
C ASN A 107 -12.05 -4.57 -12.79
N THR A 108 -12.65 -5.61 -12.22
CA THR A 108 -12.48 -5.98 -10.81
C THR A 108 -11.02 -6.20 -10.40
N ALA A 109 -10.22 -6.83 -11.26
CA ALA A 109 -8.78 -7.06 -11.01
C ALA A 109 -8.04 -5.73 -10.81
N LEU A 110 -8.33 -4.74 -11.66
CA LEU A 110 -7.75 -3.41 -11.55
C LEU A 110 -8.22 -2.67 -10.29
N LEU A 111 -9.50 -2.81 -9.91
CA LEU A 111 -10.04 -2.23 -8.67
C LEU A 111 -9.35 -2.80 -7.43
N VAL A 112 -9.15 -4.12 -7.39
CA VAL A 112 -8.45 -4.82 -6.29
C VAL A 112 -7.01 -4.34 -6.19
N ARG A 113 -6.28 -4.32 -7.32
CA ARG A 113 -4.88 -3.87 -7.40
C ARG A 113 -4.73 -2.42 -6.93
N HIS A 114 -5.63 -1.54 -7.36
CA HIS A 114 -5.66 -0.15 -6.89
C HIS A 114 -5.95 -0.05 -5.39
N LYS A 115 -6.94 -0.79 -4.86
CA LYS A 115 -7.26 -0.77 -3.43
C LYS A 115 -6.08 -1.23 -2.58
N SER A 116 -5.43 -2.32 -2.96
CA SER A 116 -4.25 -2.85 -2.26
C SER A 116 -3.09 -1.84 -2.30
N SER A 117 -2.72 -1.36 -3.48
CA SER A 117 -1.61 -0.39 -3.64
C SER A 117 -1.86 0.91 -2.89
N TYR A 118 -3.10 1.44 -2.94
CA TYR A 118 -3.41 2.69 -2.25
C TYR A 118 -3.44 2.53 -0.73
N ALA A 119 -3.89 1.38 -0.21
CA ALA A 119 -3.80 1.09 1.22
C ALA A 119 -2.33 1.05 1.69
N GLN A 120 -1.45 0.40 0.92
CA GLN A 120 -0.01 0.33 1.21
C GLN A 120 0.67 1.69 1.20
N VAL A 121 0.36 2.55 0.22
CA VAL A 121 0.87 3.92 0.19
C VAL A 121 0.44 4.71 1.44
N LEU A 122 -0.83 4.63 1.81
CA LEU A 122 -1.34 5.38 2.97
C LEU A 122 -0.74 4.88 4.29
N ASP A 123 -0.51 3.57 4.42
CA ASP A 123 0.20 2.97 5.56
C ASP A 123 1.65 3.50 5.62
N ALA A 124 2.37 3.48 4.50
CA ALA A 124 3.74 3.99 4.41
C ALA A 124 3.84 5.50 4.71
N GLU A 125 2.87 6.30 4.27
CA GLU A 125 2.73 7.73 4.59
C GLU A 125 2.20 8.00 6.01
N ARG A 126 1.99 6.96 6.83
CA ARG A 126 1.46 7.04 8.21
C ARG A 126 0.05 7.63 8.31
N LYS A 127 -0.71 7.60 7.22
CA LYS A 127 -2.15 7.93 7.17
C LYS A 127 -2.98 6.73 7.60
N PHE A 128 -2.71 6.25 8.82
CA PHE A 128 -3.17 4.93 9.29
C PHE A 128 -4.69 4.78 9.33
N GLN A 129 -5.43 5.85 9.65
CA GLN A 129 -6.90 5.78 9.67
C GLN A 129 -7.47 5.46 8.28
N ASP A 130 -6.96 6.12 7.23
CA ASP A 130 -7.41 5.92 5.85
C ASP A 130 -6.92 4.58 5.29
N ALA A 131 -5.70 4.17 5.66
CA ALA A 131 -5.17 2.85 5.34
C ALA A 131 -6.02 1.73 5.96
N ALA A 132 -6.39 1.86 7.23
CA ALA A 132 -7.20 0.87 7.96
C ALA A 132 -8.56 0.64 7.28
N LEU A 133 -9.24 1.72 6.87
CA LEU A 133 -10.51 1.62 6.17
C LEU A 133 -10.39 0.88 4.83
N ARG A 134 -9.30 1.12 4.08
CA ARG A 134 -9.07 0.47 2.78
C ARG A 134 -8.69 -0.99 2.92
N TYR A 135 -7.84 -1.32 3.87
CA TYR A 135 -7.50 -2.71 4.18
C TYR A 135 -8.72 -3.49 4.68
N LEU A 136 -9.56 -2.89 5.54
CA LEU A 136 -10.81 -3.51 5.99
C LEU A 136 -11.78 -3.72 4.81
N SER A 137 -11.89 -2.73 3.91
CA SER A 137 -12.70 -2.91 2.70
C SER A 137 -12.16 -4.04 1.83
N LEU A 138 -10.83 -4.17 1.70
CA LEU A 138 -10.19 -5.23 0.91
C LEU A 138 -10.43 -6.62 1.52
N SER A 139 -10.36 -6.75 2.86
CA SER A 139 -10.61 -8.02 3.56
C SER A 139 -12.07 -8.49 3.51
N GLN A 140 -12.98 -7.62 3.06
CA GLN A 140 -14.42 -7.89 2.92
C GLN A 140 -14.84 -8.06 1.46
N MET A 141 -13.92 -7.94 0.50
CA MET A 141 -14.25 -8.08 -0.92
C MET A 141 -14.49 -9.54 -1.27
N ASP A 142 -15.72 -9.85 -1.71
CA ASP A 142 -16.09 -11.16 -2.22
C ASP A 142 -15.67 -11.31 -3.69
N CYS A 143 -14.43 -11.77 -3.90
CA CYS A 143 -13.85 -12.02 -5.23
C CYS A 143 -12.76 -13.11 -5.14
N PRO A 144 -13.13 -14.37 -4.90
CA PRO A 144 -12.19 -15.46 -4.61
C PRO A 144 -11.19 -15.74 -5.75
N ASP A 145 -11.56 -15.42 -6.99
CA ASP A 145 -10.67 -15.55 -8.16
C ASP A 145 -9.49 -14.55 -8.15
N LEU A 146 -9.58 -13.49 -7.34
CA LEU A 146 -8.62 -12.39 -7.31
C LEU A 146 -7.96 -12.20 -5.93
N ILE A 147 -8.67 -12.54 -4.85
CA ILE A 147 -8.19 -12.42 -3.48
C ILE A 147 -8.46 -13.73 -2.78
N SER A 148 -7.38 -14.41 -2.38
CA SER A 148 -7.49 -15.64 -1.60
C SER A 148 -7.95 -15.35 -0.17
N ASP A 149 -8.49 -16.35 0.52
CA ASP A 149 -8.85 -16.22 1.95
C ASP A 149 -7.65 -15.80 2.81
N THR A 150 -6.46 -16.30 2.48
CA THR A 150 -5.22 -15.90 3.17
C THR A 150 -4.91 -14.42 2.95
N ASP A 151 -5.07 -13.91 1.74
CA ASP A 151 -4.84 -12.49 1.43
C ASP A 151 -5.88 -11.58 2.09
N GLN A 152 -7.14 -12.04 2.19
CA GLN A 152 -8.17 -11.33 2.96
C GLN A 152 -7.81 -11.25 4.45
N VAL A 153 -7.30 -12.33 5.04
CA VAL A 153 -6.85 -12.35 6.44
C VAL A 153 -5.63 -11.45 6.65
N ILE A 154 -4.67 -11.44 5.71
CA ILE A 154 -3.52 -10.52 5.74
C ILE A 154 -4.00 -9.06 5.64
N ALA A 155 -4.96 -8.76 4.78
CA ALA A 155 -5.57 -7.44 4.70
C ALA A 155 -6.26 -7.06 6.01
N LEU A 156 -6.98 -7.98 6.65
CA LEU A 156 -7.61 -7.76 7.96
C LEU A 156 -6.56 -7.47 9.05
N GLN A 157 -5.44 -8.19 9.04
CA GLN A 157 -4.31 -7.93 9.94
C GLN A 157 -3.74 -6.52 9.75
N HIS A 158 -3.49 -6.10 8.50
CA HIS A 158 -3.03 -4.76 8.19
C HIS A 158 -4.04 -3.69 8.62
N ALA A 159 -5.34 -3.94 8.43
CA ALA A 159 -6.40 -3.05 8.90
C ALA A 159 -6.35 -2.88 10.42
N ALA A 160 -6.20 -3.97 11.17
CA ALA A 160 -6.07 -3.95 12.62
C ALA A 160 -4.80 -3.20 13.07
N THR A 161 -3.65 -3.47 12.48
CA THR A 161 -2.41 -2.75 12.79
C THR A 161 -2.57 -1.25 12.56
N CYS A 162 -3.09 -0.83 11.39
CA CYS A 162 -3.30 0.58 11.10
C CYS A 162 -4.33 1.22 12.05
N ALA A 163 -5.43 0.54 12.38
CA ALA A 163 -6.41 1.07 13.33
C ALA A 163 -5.84 1.24 14.75
N ILE A 164 -4.98 0.32 15.18
CA ILE A 164 -4.27 0.41 16.46
C ILE A 164 -3.34 1.63 16.48
N LEU A 165 -2.59 1.87 15.39
CA LEU A 165 -1.62 2.97 15.27
C LEU A 165 -2.26 4.34 14.97
N ALA A 166 -3.49 4.38 14.47
CA ALA A 166 -4.19 5.63 14.18
C ALA A 166 -4.41 6.49 15.44
N GLY A 167 -4.45 7.81 15.25
CA GLY A 167 -4.73 8.76 16.33
C GLY A 167 -6.12 8.57 16.96
N ALA A 168 -6.25 8.88 18.25
CA ALA A 168 -7.47 8.58 18.98
C ALA A 168 -8.67 9.45 18.52
N GLY A 169 -9.76 8.84 18.05
CA GLY A 169 -10.99 9.55 17.69
C GLY A 169 -12.17 8.64 17.29
N PRO A 170 -13.36 9.21 17.02
CA PRO A 170 -14.57 8.43 16.73
C PRO A 170 -14.47 7.54 15.50
N SER A 171 -13.72 7.98 14.47
CA SER A 171 -13.48 7.18 13.26
C SER A 171 -12.69 5.91 13.58
N ARG A 172 -11.62 6.06 14.37
CA ARG A 172 -10.79 4.94 14.85
C ARG A 172 -11.60 3.96 15.69
N SER A 173 -12.37 4.44 16.66
CA SER A 173 -13.18 3.57 17.53
C SER A 173 -14.19 2.73 16.74
N ARG A 174 -14.80 3.29 15.69
CA ARG A 174 -15.69 2.53 14.79
C ARG A 174 -14.95 1.43 14.04
N VAL A 175 -13.77 1.72 13.49
CA VAL A 175 -12.97 0.71 12.78
C VAL A 175 -12.51 -0.40 13.73
N LEU A 176 -12.05 -0.07 14.95
CA LEU A 176 -11.68 -1.07 15.97
C LEU A 176 -12.87 -1.97 16.33
N ALA A 177 -14.08 -1.42 16.46
CA ALA A 177 -15.28 -2.21 16.73
C ALA A 177 -15.64 -3.15 15.57
N LEU A 178 -15.54 -2.68 14.31
CA LEU A 178 -15.77 -3.55 13.14
C LEU A 178 -14.77 -4.70 13.09
N LEU A 179 -13.49 -4.43 13.34
CA LEU A 179 -12.44 -5.43 13.36
C LEU A 179 -12.62 -6.43 14.50
N TYR A 180 -12.92 -5.96 15.71
CA TYR A 180 -13.13 -6.83 16.88
C TYR A 180 -14.31 -7.79 16.69
N ASN A 181 -15.35 -7.35 15.99
CA ASN A 181 -16.52 -8.18 15.69
C ASN A 181 -16.35 -9.10 14.46
N ASP A 182 -15.27 -8.96 13.67
CA ASP A 182 -14.97 -9.90 12.59
C ASP A 182 -14.49 -11.23 13.22
N PRO A 183 -15.18 -12.37 12.96
CA PRO A 183 -14.84 -13.65 13.58
C PRO A 183 -13.40 -14.11 13.24
N ARG A 184 -12.86 -13.69 12.09
CA ARG A 184 -11.50 -14.03 11.66
C ARG A 184 -10.45 -13.28 12.48
N ALA A 185 -10.82 -12.16 13.11
CA ALA A 185 -9.87 -11.32 13.84
C ALA A 185 -9.22 -12.05 15.03
N ARG A 186 -9.91 -13.01 15.65
CA ARG A 186 -9.40 -13.79 16.79
C ARG A 186 -8.15 -14.62 16.48
N ALA A 187 -7.95 -14.98 15.21
CA ALA A 187 -6.78 -15.73 14.77
C ALA A 187 -5.59 -14.82 14.42
N LEU A 188 -5.76 -13.49 14.43
CA LEU A 188 -4.71 -12.56 14.05
C LEU A 188 -3.63 -12.46 15.14
N PRO A 189 -2.35 -12.34 14.75
CA PRO A 189 -1.25 -12.20 15.72
C PRO A 189 -1.37 -10.91 16.54
N ASN A 190 -2.02 -9.87 16.01
CA ASN A 190 -2.25 -8.60 16.68
C ASN A 190 -3.59 -8.52 17.44
N TYR A 191 -4.34 -9.62 17.58
CA TYR A 191 -5.66 -9.61 18.22
C TYR A 191 -5.62 -9.13 19.67
N ALA A 192 -4.62 -9.54 20.45
CA ALA A 192 -4.50 -9.14 21.86
C ALA A 192 -4.40 -7.60 22.01
N MET A 193 -3.68 -6.94 21.10
CA MET A 193 -3.59 -5.47 21.08
C MET A 193 -4.89 -4.83 20.58
N LEU A 194 -5.53 -5.40 19.55
CA LEU A 194 -6.84 -4.96 19.06
C LEU A 194 -7.89 -5.00 20.18
N GLU A 195 -8.00 -6.11 20.90
CA GLU A 195 -8.92 -6.30 22.02
C GLU A 195 -8.63 -5.28 23.12
N ALA A 196 -7.37 -5.13 23.54
CA ALA A 196 -7.01 -4.16 24.57
C ALA A 196 -7.38 -2.72 24.18
N MET A 197 -7.11 -2.34 22.92
CA MET A 197 -7.47 -1.03 22.38
C MET A 197 -8.99 -0.82 22.33
N HIS A 198 -9.77 -1.82 21.92
CA HIS A 198 -11.23 -1.71 21.80
C HIS A 198 -11.96 -1.77 23.16
N CYS A 199 -11.62 -2.73 24.01
CA CYS A 199 -12.22 -2.95 25.33
C CYS A 199 -11.71 -1.97 26.40
N ASN A 200 -10.96 -0.95 25.99
CA ASN A 200 -10.41 0.07 26.83
C ASN A 200 -9.43 -0.42 27.94
N LYS A 201 -8.81 -1.60 27.80
CA LYS A 201 -7.89 -2.17 28.81
C LYS A 201 -6.57 -1.40 28.87
N ILE A 202 -5.96 -1.24 30.06
CA ILE A 202 -4.64 -0.62 30.20
C ILE A 202 -3.58 -1.44 29.45
N ILE A 203 -2.79 -0.78 28.60
CA ILE A 203 -1.75 -1.42 27.78
C ILE A 203 -0.39 -1.19 28.44
N GLY A 204 0.19 -2.25 28.98
CA GLY A 204 1.49 -2.24 29.66
C GLY A 204 2.70 -2.26 28.70
N PRO A 205 3.92 -2.11 29.22
CA PRO A 205 5.15 -2.07 28.41
C PRO A 205 5.46 -3.40 27.71
N GLU A 206 5.18 -4.53 28.34
CA GLU A 206 5.38 -5.86 27.74
C GLU A 206 4.50 -6.06 26.50
N GLN A 207 3.21 -5.73 26.59
CA GLN A 207 2.27 -5.82 25.48
C GLN A 207 2.65 -4.88 24.32
N GLN A 208 3.19 -3.70 24.63
CA GLN A 208 3.74 -2.80 23.60
C GLN A 208 4.95 -3.41 22.90
N THR A 209 5.83 -4.07 23.65
CA THR A 209 7.04 -4.72 23.10
C THR A 209 6.65 -5.86 22.15
N GLN A 210 5.76 -6.74 22.58
CA GLN A 210 5.24 -7.84 21.75
C GLN A 210 4.57 -7.32 20.46
N PHE A 211 3.78 -6.24 20.55
CA PHE A 211 3.14 -5.69 19.36
C PHE A 211 4.14 -5.02 18.41
N ARG A 212 5.20 -4.38 18.92
CA ARG A 212 6.25 -3.76 18.09
C ARG A 212 7.00 -4.75 17.21
N GLU A 213 7.15 -5.99 17.67
CA GLU A 213 7.78 -7.07 16.88
C GLU A 213 6.96 -7.43 15.63
N LEU A 214 5.66 -7.11 15.62
CA LEU A 214 4.76 -7.33 14.49
C LEU A 214 4.73 -6.15 13.50
N LEU A 215 5.35 -5.02 13.84
CA LEU A 215 5.27 -3.78 13.07
C LEU A 215 6.39 -3.69 12.02
N LYS A 216 6.05 -3.12 10.86
CA LYS A 216 7.03 -2.80 9.82
C LYS A 216 7.94 -1.64 10.26
N PRO A 217 9.13 -1.48 9.66
CA PRO A 217 10.05 -0.39 10.03
C PRO A 217 9.41 1.00 10.01
N HIS A 218 8.59 1.33 9.00
CA HIS A 218 7.92 2.64 8.92
C HIS A 218 6.83 2.86 9.98
N GLN A 219 6.25 1.79 10.51
CA GLN A 219 5.24 1.80 11.58
C GLN A 219 5.87 1.95 12.96
N ASN A 220 7.14 1.56 13.10
CA ASN A 220 7.94 1.71 14.33
C ASN A 220 8.69 3.05 14.42
N ALA A 221 8.47 3.97 13.48
CA ALA A 221 9.24 5.20 13.44
C ALA A 221 9.04 6.10 14.68
N ASP A 222 10.11 6.80 15.04
CA ASP A 222 10.08 7.84 16.06
C ASP A 222 9.35 9.09 15.54
N LEU A 223 8.60 9.71 16.44
CA LEU A 223 7.97 11.00 16.25
C LEU A 223 8.88 12.13 16.77
N ALA A 224 8.60 13.35 16.32
CA ALA A 224 9.21 14.55 16.90
C ALA A 224 8.90 14.58 18.41
N GLY A 225 9.94 14.46 19.25
CA GLY A 225 9.80 14.35 20.71
C GLY A 225 10.25 13.03 21.32
N GLY A 226 10.82 12.10 20.54
CA GLY A 226 11.48 10.90 21.07
C GLY A 226 10.53 9.77 21.52
N SER A 227 9.26 9.86 21.14
CA SER A 227 8.29 8.77 21.33
C SER A 227 7.98 8.09 20.01
N THR A 228 7.75 6.78 20.03
CA THR A 228 7.30 6.02 18.85
C THR A 228 5.83 6.30 18.53
N ILE A 229 5.41 6.03 17.29
CA ILE A 229 4.00 6.09 16.85
C ILE A 229 3.09 5.30 17.81
N LEU A 230 3.48 4.07 18.17
CA LEU A 230 2.71 3.22 19.07
C LEU A 230 2.57 3.83 20.47
N GLN A 231 3.66 4.34 21.06
CA GLN A 231 3.62 4.95 22.38
C GLN A 231 2.65 6.13 22.42
N ARG A 232 2.68 6.98 21.39
CA ARG A 232 1.73 8.08 21.28
C ARG A 232 0.28 7.58 21.21
N ALA A 233 -0.01 6.59 20.36
CA ALA A 233 -1.35 6.02 20.22
C ALA A 233 -1.86 5.41 21.54
N VAL A 234 -0.98 4.73 22.30
CA VAL A 234 -1.30 4.17 23.61
C VAL A 234 -1.53 5.27 24.65
N LEU A 235 -0.67 6.30 24.69
CA LEU A 235 -0.79 7.43 25.63
C LEU A 235 -2.08 8.23 25.40
N GLU A 236 -2.38 8.59 24.16
CA GLU A 236 -3.62 9.31 23.80
C GLU A 236 -4.88 8.53 24.23
N ARG A 237 -4.83 7.20 24.14
CA ARG A 237 -5.92 6.33 24.58
C ARG A 237 -5.99 6.20 26.11
N ASN A 238 -4.88 5.90 26.78
CA ASN A 238 -4.81 5.76 28.23
C ASN A 238 -5.18 7.07 28.94
N GLY A 239 -4.77 8.22 28.41
CA GLY A 239 -5.12 9.53 28.94
C GLY A 239 -6.62 9.81 28.89
N LYS A 240 -7.31 9.41 27.81
CA LYS A 240 -8.78 9.48 27.74
C LYS A 240 -9.45 8.58 28.77
N LEU A 241 -8.87 7.42 29.07
CA LEU A 241 -9.38 6.50 30.09
C LEU A 241 -9.29 7.12 31.49
N SER A 242 -8.16 7.74 31.86
CA SER A 242 -7.99 8.40 33.16
C SER A 242 -9.04 9.49 33.38
N LEU A 243 -9.25 10.35 32.37
CA LEU A 243 -10.23 11.43 32.44
C LEU A 243 -11.67 10.93 32.62
N THR A 244 -12.02 9.76 32.07
CA THR A 244 -13.34 9.16 32.27
C THR A 244 -13.52 8.50 33.64
N VAL A 245 -12.44 8.01 34.24
CA VAL A 245 -12.47 7.40 35.58
C VAL A 245 -12.51 8.47 36.68
N ASP A 246 -11.83 9.61 36.48
CA ASP A 246 -11.83 10.73 37.42
C ASP A 246 -13.15 11.54 37.41
N SER A 247 -14.04 11.27 36.45
CA SER A 247 -15.36 11.91 36.29
C SER A 247 -16.56 11.08 36.79
N LEU A 248 -16.29 9.94 37.45
CA LEU A 248 -17.27 9.05 38.09
C LEU A 248 -17.06 9.03 39.60
#